data_AF-A0A4Y1Q780-F1
#
_entry.id   AF-A0A4Y1Q780-F1
#
_cell.length_a   1.000
_cell.length_b   1.000
_cell.length_c   1.000
_cell.angle_alpha   90.00
_cell.angle_beta   90.00
_cell.angle_gamma   90.00
#
_symmetry.space_group_name_H-M   'P 1'
#
loop_
_entity.id
_entity.type
_entity.pdbx_description
1 polymer ?
#
loop_
_entity_poly.entity_id
_entity_poly.type
_entity_poly.pdbx_seq_one_letter_code
_entity_poly.pdbx_strand_id
1 'polypeptide(L)'
;DVQLVGASPETLCKVETNKVYNHAIAGTTKRGQTLDEDKLLAEQLIASEKDRAEHVMLVDLARNDVNRVCKPESVKVDNLMQVQK
;
A
#
# COMPACT_ATOMS: atom_id res chain seq x y z
N ASP A 1 25.09 19.46 11.85
CA ASP A 1 24.69 18.37 10.96
C ASP A 1 23.28 17.90 11.31
N VAL A 2 22.48 17.57 10.30
CA VAL A 2 21.12 17.03 10.50
C VAL A 2 21.19 15.51 10.38
N GLN A 3 20.59 14.80 11.34
CA GLN A 3 20.45 13.34 11.34
C GLN A 3 18.97 12.97 11.28
N LEU A 4 18.63 11.97 10.47
CA LEU A 4 17.28 11.44 10.32
C LEU A 4 17.29 9.93 10.57
N VAL A 5 16.42 9.46 11.46
CA VAL A 5 16.23 8.04 11.78
C VAL A 5 14.74 7.75 11.68
N GLY A 6 14.37 6.68 10.98
CA GLY A 6 12.98 6.27 10.81
C GLY A 6 12.87 4.84 10.32
N ALA A 7 11.70 4.25 10.53
CA ALA A 7 11.31 2.93 10.03
C ALA A 7 10.11 3.13 9.10
N SER A 8 10.36 3.43 7.83
CA SER A 8 9.27 3.66 6.87
C SER A 8 8.48 2.37 6.66
N PRO A 9 7.16 2.38 6.87
CA PRO A 9 6.30 1.23 6.54
C PRO A 9 6.05 1.12 5.04
N GLU A 10 6.34 2.18 4.28
CA GLU A 10 5.95 2.32 2.88
C GLU A 10 7.16 2.55 1.96
N THR A 11 7.10 2.01 0.75
CA THR A 11 8.07 2.29 -0.33
C THR A 11 7.45 3.22 -1.36
N LEU A 12 7.87 4.48 -1.36
CA LEU A 12 7.43 5.48 -2.33
C LEU A 12 7.77 5.07 -3.77
N CYS A 13 9.02 4.68 -4.03
CA CYS A 13 9.46 4.22 -5.33
C CYS A 13 10.73 3.38 -5.18
N LYS A 14 10.77 2.22 -5.85
CA LYS A 14 11.99 1.43 -6.06
C LYS A 14 12.14 1.17 -7.55
N VAL A 15 13.35 1.34 -8.08
CA VAL A 15 13.68 1.02 -9.47
C VAL A 15 14.77 -0.04 -9.49
N GLU A 16 14.48 -1.18 -10.09
CA GLU A 16 15.42 -2.31 -10.18
C GLU A 16 15.24 -3.07 -11.48
N THR A 17 16.33 -3.35 -12.19
CA THR A 17 16.31 -4.11 -13.46
C THR A 17 15.22 -3.61 -14.44
N ASN A 18 15.16 -2.28 -14.64
CA ASN A 18 14.18 -1.61 -15.49
C ASN A 18 12.71 -1.84 -15.11
N LYS A 19 12.44 -2.10 -13.83
CA LYS A 19 11.09 -2.19 -13.25
C LYS A 19 10.92 -1.12 -12.18
N VAL A 20 9.80 -0.41 -12.21
CA VAL A 20 9.37 0.53 -11.19
C VAL A 20 8.40 -0.18 -10.25
N TYR A 21 8.63 -0.05 -8.95
CA TYR A 21 7.78 -0.56 -7.88
C TYR A 21 7.30 0.60 -7.03
N ASN A 22 6.01 0.61 -6.71
CA ASN A 22 5.40 1.50 -5.73
C ASN A 22 4.54 0.63 -4.81
N HIS A 23 4.51 0.96 -3.53
CA HIS A 23 3.69 0.23 -2.56
C HIS A 23 2.85 1.24 -1.78
N ALA A 24 1.72 1.66 -2.33
CA ALA A 24 0.78 2.54 -1.63
C ALA A 24 0.06 1.78 -0.50
N ILE A 25 0.05 2.35 0.70
CA ILE A 25 -0.66 1.83 1.87
C ILE A 25 -1.71 2.86 2.30
N ALA A 26 -2.90 2.36 2.61
CA ALA A 26 -4.01 3.19 3.08
C ALA A 26 -4.97 2.36 3.91
N GLY A 27 -5.66 3.02 4.84
CA GLY A 27 -6.45 2.36 5.88
C GLY A 27 -5.55 1.81 6.98
N THR A 28 -5.98 1.98 8.23
CA THR A 28 -5.23 1.50 9.39
C THR A 28 -6.19 1.09 10.48
N THR A 29 -5.89 -0.03 11.13
CA THR A 29 -6.55 -0.46 12.35
C THR A 29 -5.49 -0.82 13.39
N LYS A 30 -5.88 -0.80 14.66
CA LYS A 30 -5.00 -1.25 15.75
C LYS A 30 -4.73 -2.75 15.59
N ARG A 31 -3.60 -3.22 16.14
CA ARG A 31 -3.35 -4.66 16.28
C ARG A 31 -4.22 -5.24 17.40
N GLY A 32 -4.65 -6.48 17.24
CA GLY A 32 -5.37 -7.21 18.28
C GLY A 32 -4.44 -7.66 19.41
N GLN A 33 -4.97 -7.80 20.62
CA GLN A 33 -4.22 -8.36 21.76
C GLN A 33 -4.08 -9.88 21.65
N THR A 34 -4.97 -10.52 20.90
CA THR A 34 -4.93 -11.94 20.58
C THR A 34 -4.90 -12.15 19.07
N LEU A 35 -4.49 -13.34 18.61
CA LEU A 35 -4.50 -13.68 17.19
C LEU A 35 -5.89 -13.61 16.57
N ASP A 36 -6.93 -13.93 17.33
CA ASP A 36 -8.31 -13.90 16.84
C ASP A 36 -8.86 -12.47 16.79
N GLU A 37 -8.53 -11.62 17.77
CA GLU A 37 -8.85 -10.20 17.72
C GLU A 37 -8.15 -9.53 16.53
N ASP A 38 -6.88 -9.86 16.28
CA ASP A 38 -6.09 -9.30 15.18
C ASP A 38 -6.67 -9.65 13.81
N LYS A 39 -7.11 -10.90 13.63
CA LYS A 39 -7.80 -11.36 12.42
C LYS A 39 -9.12 -10.63 12.23
N LEU A 40 -9.93 -10.52 13.29
CA LEU A 40 -11.21 -9.83 13.22
C LEU A 40 -11.05 -8.36 12.82
N LEU A 41 -10.06 -7.67 13.40
CA LEU A 41 -9.76 -6.27 13.06
C LEU A 41 -9.28 -6.13 11.61
N ALA A 42 -8.46 -7.06 11.11
CA ALA A 42 -8.03 -7.09 9.72
C ALA A 42 -9.21 -7.31 8.76
N GLU A 43 -10.12 -8.24 9.08
CA GLU A 43 -11.34 -8.50 8.31
C GLU A 43 -12.26 -7.27 8.29
N GLN A 44 -12.42 -6.59 9.42
CA GLN A 44 -13.18 -5.34 9.51
C GLN A 44 -12.56 -4.22 8.65
N LEU A 45 -11.23 -4.08 8.67
CA LEU A 45 -10.53 -3.10 7.84
C LEU A 45 -10.73 -3.41 6.35
N ILE A 46 -10.60 -4.68 5.95
CA ILE A 46 -10.84 -5.10 4.56
C ILE A 46 -12.31 -4.85 4.15
N ALA A 47 -13.27 -5.01 5.05
CA ALA A 47 -14.69 -4.83 4.77
C ALA A 47 -15.15 -3.36 4.79
N SER A 48 -14.35 -2.44 5.36
CA SER A 48 -14.68 -1.02 5.46
C SER A 48 -14.78 -0.36 4.08
N GLU A 49 -15.98 0.08 3.71
CA GLU A 49 -16.21 0.79 2.44
C GLU A 49 -15.33 2.04 2.32
N LYS A 50 -15.18 2.78 3.43
CA LYS A 50 -14.33 3.97 3.49
C LYS A 50 -12.87 3.63 3.18
N ASP A 51 -12.28 2.70 3.92
CA ASP A 51 -10.85 2.38 3.80
C ASP A 51 -10.53 1.75 2.44
N ARG A 52 -11.45 0.93 1.90
CA ARG A 52 -11.35 0.41 0.54
C ARG A 52 -11.35 1.51 -0.51
N ALA A 53 -12.26 2.48 -0.39
CA ALA A 53 -12.35 3.59 -1.33
C ALA A 53 -11.07 4.45 -1.32
N GLU A 54 -10.55 4.74 -0.13
CA GLU A 54 -9.30 5.48 0.06
C GLU A 54 -8.11 4.72 -0.56
N HIS A 55 -7.99 3.42 -0.29
CA HIS A 55 -6.91 2.61 -0.81
C HIS A 55 -6.94 2.49 -2.34
N VAL A 56 -8.12 2.24 -2.92
CA VAL A 56 -8.27 2.17 -4.39
C VAL A 56 -7.89 3.49 -5.03
N MET A 57 -8.32 4.62 -4.47
CA MET A 57 -7.95 5.95 -4.97
C MET A 57 -6.42 6.14 -4.98
N LEU A 58 -5.73 5.76 -3.90
CA LEU A 58 -4.28 5.90 -3.80
C LEU A 58 -3.53 4.95 -4.75
N VAL A 59 -4.00 3.72 -4.91
CA VAL A 59 -3.46 2.79 -5.91
C VAL A 59 -3.62 3.35 -7.32
N ASP A 60 -4.78 3.92 -7.66
CA ASP A 60 -5.00 4.52 -8.97
C ASP A 60 -4.13 5.75 -9.21
N LEU A 61 -3.91 6.58 -8.18
CA LEU A 61 -2.96 7.69 -8.25
C LEU A 61 -1.53 7.19 -8.50
N ALA A 62 -1.09 6.16 -7.76
CA ALA A 62 0.23 5.56 -7.95
C ALA A 62 0.39 4.96 -9.36
N ARG A 63 -0.63 4.26 -9.86
CA ARG A 63 -0.64 3.74 -11.24
C ARG A 63 -0.52 4.86 -12.26
N ASN A 64 -1.23 5.97 -12.06
CA ASN A 64 -1.14 7.13 -12.94
C ASN A 64 0.28 7.71 -12.96
N ASP A 65 0.93 7.81 -11.81
CA ASP A 65 2.31 8.32 -11.73
C ASP A 65 3.32 7.37 -12.39
N VAL A 66 3.21 6.06 -12.16
CA VAL A 66 4.05 5.05 -12.82
C VAL A 66 3.82 5.04 -14.33
N ASN A 67 2.58 5.18 -14.79
CA ASN A 67 2.22 5.23 -16.22
C ASN A 67 2.88 6.41 -16.97
N ARG A 68 3.23 7.50 -16.29
CA ARG A 68 3.91 8.65 -16.94
C ARG A 68 5.32 8.31 -17.43
N VAL A 69 5.95 7.28 -16.85
CA VAL A 69 7.36 6.93 -17.11
C VAL A 69 7.55 5.48 -17.57
N CYS A 70 6.49 4.67 -17.54
CA CYS A 70 6.50 3.27 -17.97
C CYS A 70 5.67 3.07 -19.25
N LYS A 71 5.87 1.93 -19.92
CA LYS A 71 4.98 1.56 -21.02
C LYS A 71 3.60 1.19 -20.45
N PRO A 72 2.47 1.74 -20.94
CA PRO A 72 1.15 1.51 -20.35
C PRO A 72 0.78 0.03 -20.17
N GLU A 73 1.17 -0.83 -21.11
CA GLU A 73 0.92 -2.27 -21.08
C GLU A 73 1.72 -3.03 -20.02
N SER A 74 2.78 -2.40 -19.48
CA SER A 74 3.63 -2.99 -18.44
C SER A 74 3.16 -2.67 -17.03
N VAL A 75 2.26 -1.69 -16.86
CA VAL A 75 1.79 -1.24 -15.54
C VAL A 75 0.64 -2.12 -15.07
N LYS A 76 0.86 -2.80 -13.94
CA LYS A 76 -0.08 -3.73 -13.33
C LYS A 76 -0.05 -3.60 -11.80
N VAL A 77 -1.14 -4.02 -11.16
CA VAL A 77 -1.25 -4.11 -9.70
C VAL A 77 -1.02 -5.58 -9.32
N ASP A 78 0.09 -5.87 -8.65
CA ASP A 78 0.42 -7.25 -8.24
C ASP A 78 -0.39 -7.71 -7.02
N ASN A 79 -0.61 -6.81 -6.04
CA ASN A 79 -1.41 -7.05 -4.85
C ASN A 79 -2.36 -5.86 -4.63
N LEU A 80 -3.63 -6.14 -4.36
CA LEU A 80 -4.66 -5.12 -4.09
C LEU A 80 -5.37 -5.46 -2.78
N MET A 81 -5.52 -4.49 -1.87
CA MET A 81 -6.23 -4.66 -0.59
C MET A 81 -5.64 -5.77 0.30
N GLN A 82 -4.31 -5.94 0.29
CA GLN A 82 -3.63 -6.89 1.18
C GLN A 82 -3.27 -6.21 2.52
N VAL A 83 -3.75 -6.77 3.62
CA VAL A 83 -3.40 -6.28 4.97
C VAL A 83 -1.94 -6.61 5.30
N GLN A 84 -1.19 -5.58 5.68
CA GLN A 84 0.18 -5.68 6.18
C GLN A 84 0.19 -5.71 7.72
N LYS A 85 1.22 -6.33 8.33
CA LYS A 85 1.32 -6.53 9.78
C LYS A 85 2.46 -5.74 10.42
#